data_AF-N8WKG8-F1
#
_entry.id   AF-N8WKG8-F1
#
_cell.length_a   1.000
_cell.length_b   1.000
_cell.length_c   1.000
_cell.angle_alpha   90.00
_cell.angle_beta   90.00
_cell.angle_gamma   90.00
#
_symmetry.space_group_name_H-M   'P 1'
#
loop_
_entity.id
_entity.type
_entity.pdbx_description
1 polymer ?
#
loop_
_entity_poly.entity_id
_entity_poly.type
_entity_poly.pdbx_seq_one_letter_code
_entity_poly.pdbx_strand_id
1 'polypeptide(L)'
;MDSNILAATIGVIGGFLASLSLFYLNRFHTNYDKIKSEKILREKLLYREKDNELEADKIFIFSLPALKREVYLNCHVNWDSGITLNIMKGNEDLIWFLRFCWLSLVRFFPQDHFSAEGYIDYIDKLITDRANYHYSRLDCSDQLKSGSISKITLGYSIAKDIDQLIIELVEQLLPFEDSRKEKWFQDWNTV
;
A
#
# COMPACT_ATOMS: atom_id res chain seq x y z
N MET A 1 56.48 60.80 20.26
CA MET A 1 55.91 59.44 20.27
C MET A 1 56.59 58.70 19.13
N ASP A 2 57.40 57.68 19.42
CA ASP A 2 58.30 57.06 18.45
C ASP A 2 57.53 56.31 17.36
N SER A 3 57.85 56.62 16.11
CA SER A 3 57.36 55.97 14.88
C SER A 3 57.37 54.43 14.97
N ASN A 4 58.38 53.87 15.66
CA ASN A 4 58.54 52.43 15.82
C ASN A 4 57.50 51.79 16.74
N ILE A 5 57.01 52.51 17.75
CA ILE A 5 55.98 52.01 18.68
C ILE A 5 54.62 51.98 17.97
N LEU A 6 54.34 52.99 17.13
CA LEU A 6 53.12 53.07 16.32
C LEU A 6 53.07 51.95 15.26
N ALA A 7 54.18 51.71 14.56
CA ALA A 7 54.29 50.63 13.57
C ALA A 7 54.13 49.24 14.22
N ALA A 8 54.72 49.03 15.40
CA ALA A 8 54.59 47.79 16.16
C ALA A 8 53.15 47.54 16.65
N THR A 9 52.44 48.57 17.13
CA THR A 9 51.04 48.44 17.56
C THR A 9 50.10 48.17 16.39
N ILE A 10 50.29 48.83 15.25
CA ILE A 10 49.51 48.58 14.03
C ILE A 10 49.73 47.15 13.51
N GLY A 11 50.96 46.64 13.55
CA GLY A 11 51.28 45.26 13.15
C GLY A 11 50.63 44.20 14.05
N VAL A 12 50.63 44.41 15.38
CA VAL A 12 49.99 43.50 16.34
C VAL A 12 48.47 43.48 16.18
N ILE A 13 47.84 44.65 16.02
CA ILE A 13 46.40 44.77 15.79
C ILE A 13 46.01 44.12 14.45
N GLY A 14 46.80 44.35 13.39
CA GLY A 14 46.59 43.74 12.08
C GLY A 14 46.68 42.21 12.11
N GLY A 15 47.69 41.66 12.80
CA GLY A 15 47.85 40.21 12.96
C GLY A 15 46.72 39.56 13.76
N PHE A 16 46.21 40.25 14.79
CA PHE A 16 45.08 39.76 15.58
C PHE A 16 43.77 39.77 14.77
N LEU A 17 43.50 40.86 14.04
CA LEU A 17 42.31 40.97 13.17
C LEU A 17 42.33 39.96 12.02
N ALA A 18 43.49 39.71 11.42
CA ALA A 18 43.66 38.68 10.38
C ALA A 18 43.38 37.28 10.93
N SER A 19 43.91 36.95 12.11
CA SER A 19 43.69 35.65 12.77
C SER A 19 42.23 35.44 13.16
N LEU A 20 41.57 36.48 13.68
CA LEU A 20 40.15 36.45 14.03
C LEU A 20 39.27 36.25 12.78
N SER A 21 39.60 36.95 11.68
CA SER A 21 38.90 36.82 10.40
C SER A 21 39.06 35.41 9.82
N LEU A 22 40.26 34.83 9.86
CA LEU A 22 40.52 33.46 9.43
C LEU A 22 39.74 32.44 10.26
N PHE A 23 39.69 32.62 11.59
CA PHE A 23 38.91 31.77 12.47
C PHE A 23 37.41 31.80 12.14
N TYR A 24 36.84 32.99 11.95
CA TYR A 24 35.42 33.12 11.59
C TYR A 24 35.12 32.55 10.20
N LEU A 25 35.96 32.80 9.19
CA LEU A 25 35.79 32.24 7.85
C LEU A 25 35.86 30.71 7.87
N ASN A 26 36.84 30.13 8.58
CA ASN A 26 36.96 28.69 8.73
C ASN A 26 35.75 28.08 9.45
N ARG A 27 35.26 28.75 10.50
CA ARG A 27 34.05 28.33 11.23
C ARG A 27 32.78 28.43 10.38
N PHE A 28 32.67 29.45 9.54
CA PHE A 28 31.56 29.60 8.60
C PHE A 28 31.57 28.50 7.53
N HIS A 29 32.73 28.24 6.92
CA HIS A 29 32.87 27.17 5.92
C HIS A 29 32.57 25.79 6.50
N THR A 30 33.15 25.46 7.67
CA THR A 30 32.88 24.18 8.34
C THR A 30 31.41 24.00 8.72
N ASN A 31 30.74 25.05 9.21
CA ASN A 31 29.30 25.00 9.48
C ASN A 31 28.47 24.86 8.20
N TYR A 32 28.83 25.55 7.12
CA TYR A 32 28.16 25.44 5.83
C TYR A 32 28.28 24.02 5.25
N ASP A 33 29.48 23.42 5.27
CA ASP A 33 29.71 22.05 4.81
C ASP A 33 28.97 21.03 5.67
N LYS A 34 28.87 21.28 6.99
CA LYS A 34 28.05 20.46 7.89
C LYS A 34 26.56 20.53 7.54
N ILE A 35 26.00 21.73 7.35
CA ILE A 35 24.58 21.89 6.97
C ILE A 35 24.30 21.23 5.62
N LYS A 36 25.20 21.39 4.64
CA LYS A 36 25.09 20.76 3.33
C LYS A 36 25.13 19.22 3.43
N SER A 37 26.05 18.67 4.23
CA SER A 37 26.17 17.22 4.41
C SER A 37 24.96 16.63 5.16
N GLU A 38 24.44 17.31 6.18
CA GLU A 38 23.19 16.92 6.86
C GLU A 38 21.98 16.94 5.92
N LYS A 39 21.87 17.95 5.04
CA LYS A 39 20.81 18.02 4.03
C LYS A 39 20.86 16.82 3.07
N ILE A 40 22.05 16.51 2.55
CA ILE A 40 22.26 15.36 1.66
C ILE A 40 21.94 14.04 2.39
N LEU A 41 22.33 13.92 3.66
CA LEU A 41 22.03 12.73 4.46
C LEU A 41 20.52 12.54 4.66
N ARG A 42 19.80 13.61 5.03
CA ARG A 42 18.33 13.57 5.17
C ARG A 42 17.65 13.16 3.88
N GLU A 43 18.07 13.71 2.76
CA GLU A 43 17.53 13.38 1.46
C GLU A 43 17.79 11.91 1.09
N LYS A 44 19.02 11.40 1.33
CA LYS A 44 19.32 9.97 1.16
C LYS A 44 18.49 9.05 2.07
N LEU A 45 18.24 9.46 3.31
CA LEU A 45 17.40 8.70 4.24
C LEU A 45 15.95 8.65 3.76
N LEU A 46 15.41 9.79 3.28
CA LEU A 46 14.06 9.87 2.71
C LEU A 46 13.90 8.97 1.48
N TYR A 47 14.86 8.97 0.55
CA TYR A 47 14.83 8.06 -0.59
C TYR A 47 14.88 6.60 -0.16
N ARG A 48 15.75 6.25 0.79
CA ARG A 48 15.82 4.88 1.34
C ARG A 48 14.50 4.45 1.98
N GLU A 49 13.87 5.33 2.74
CA GLU A 49 12.57 5.07 3.37
C GLU A 49 11.50 4.78 2.31
N LYS A 50 11.41 5.63 1.28
CA LYS A 50 10.52 5.42 0.14
C LYS A 50 10.78 4.12 -0.62
N ASP A 51 12.05 3.77 -0.84
CA ASP A 51 12.42 2.52 -1.50
C ASP A 51 12.03 1.31 -0.64
N ASN A 52 12.19 1.39 0.68
CA ASN A 52 11.78 0.35 1.62
C ASN A 52 10.25 0.17 1.65
N GLU A 53 9.49 1.28 1.64
CA GLU A 53 8.02 1.25 1.55
C GLU A 53 7.57 0.55 0.26
N LEU A 54 8.15 0.92 -0.88
CA LEU A 54 7.85 0.30 -2.17
C LEU A 54 8.14 -1.21 -2.17
N GLU A 55 9.25 -1.65 -1.56
CA GLU A 55 9.55 -3.07 -1.45
C GLU A 55 8.62 -3.81 -0.48
N ALA A 56 8.25 -3.20 0.65
CA ALA A 56 7.27 -3.76 1.56
C ALA A 56 5.88 -3.93 0.90
N ASP A 57 5.49 -2.96 0.07
CA ASP A 57 4.25 -2.98 -0.68
C ASP A 57 4.22 -4.06 -1.75
N LYS A 58 5.32 -4.25 -2.49
CA LYS A 58 5.46 -5.38 -3.40
C LYS A 58 5.38 -6.71 -2.64
N ILE A 59 6.11 -6.85 -1.53
CA ILE A 59 6.08 -8.07 -0.71
C ILE A 59 4.64 -8.38 -0.27
N PHE A 60 3.89 -7.37 0.16
CA PHE A 60 2.48 -7.52 0.49
C PHE A 60 1.66 -8.07 -0.69
N ILE A 61 1.74 -7.44 -1.88
CA ILE A 61 1.02 -7.92 -3.08
C ILE A 61 1.39 -9.37 -3.37
N PHE A 62 2.69 -9.70 -3.35
CA PHE A 62 3.16 -11.06 -3.63
C PHE A 62 2.76 -12.09 -2.56
N SER A 63 2.39 -11.66 -1.35
CA SER A 63 1.87 -12.55 -0.30
C SER A 63 0.38 -12.93 -0.47
N LEU A 64 -0.39 -12.15 -1.24
CA LEU A 64 -1.84 -12.31 -1.35
C LEU A 64 -2.30 -13.71 -1.79
N PRO A 65 -1.67 -14.39 -2.77
CA PRO A 65 -2.08 -15.73 -3.17
C PRO A 65 -1.89 -16.78 -2.05
N ALA A 66 -0.82 -16.65 -1.27
CA ALA A 66 -0.59 -17.54 -0.12
C ALA A 66 -1.66 -17.31 0.96
N LEU A 67 -2.00 -16.05 1.25
CA LEU A 67 -3.08 -15.71 2.18
C LEU A 67 -4.44 -16.22 1.70
N LYS A 68 -4.75 -16.07 0.40
CA LYS A 68 -5.97 -16.60 -0.22
C LYS A 68 -6.08 -18.10 -0.02
N ARG A 69 -4.98 -18.84 -0.25
CA ARG A 69 -4.93 -20.28 -0.04
C ARG A 69 -5.33 -20.68 1.38
N GLU A 70 -4.73 -20.05 2.40
CA GLU A 70 -5.05 -20.36 3.80
C GLU A 70 -6.51 -20.06 4.14
N VAL A 71 -7.05 -18.93 3.69
CA VAL A 71 -8.46 -18.59 3.89
C VAL A 71 -9.37 -19.59 3.16
N TYR A 72 -9.03 -19.95 1.93
CA TYR A 72 -9.80 -20.90 1.14
C TYR A 72 -9.84 -22.28 1.79
N LEU A 73 -8.72 -22.78 2.33
CA LEU A 73 -8.68 -24.03 3.08
C LEU A 73 -9.62 -23.99 4.29
N ASN A 74 -9.66 -22.88 5.03
CA ASN A 74 -10.59 -22.71 6.16
C ASN A 74 -12.05 -22.64 5.70
N CYS A 75 -12.33 -21.96 4.59
CA CYS A 75 -13.67 -21.92 4.00
C CYS A 75 -14.12 -23.30 3.50
N HIS A 76 -13.20 -24.11 2.98
CA HIS A 76 -13.47 -25.46 2.48
C HIS A 76 -14.00 -26.39 3.57
N VAL A 77 -13.49 -26.27 4.80
CA VAL A 77 -14.02 -27.02 5.97
C VAL A 77 -15.51 -26.71 6.19
N ASN A 78 -15.91 -25.45 6.01
CA ASN A 78 -17.30 -25.03 6.12
C ASN A 78 -18.16 -25.52 4.94
N TRP A 79 -17.62 -25.45 3.72
CA TRP A 79 -18.31 -25.92 2.51
C TRP A 79 -18.56 -27.43 2.51
N ASP A 80 -17.59 -28.22 2.98
CA ASP A 80 -17.68 -29.69 3.03
C ASP A 80 -18.57 -30.22 4.15
N SER A 81 -18.96 -29.38 5.10
CA SER A 81 -19.74 -29.81 6.26
C SER A 81 -21.15 -30.32 5.90
N GLY A 82 -21.66 -30.00 4.69
CA GLY A 82 -23.03 -30.29 4.27
C GLY A 82 -24.10 -29.50 5.03
N ILE A 83 -23.71 -28.67 6.00
CA ILE A 83 -24.61 -27.83 6.79
C ILE A 83 -24.75 -26.48 6.08
N THR A 84 -25.97 -26.16 5.64
CA THR A 84 -26.26 -24.95 4.89
C THR A 84 -25.76 -23.65 5.55
N LEU A 85 -25.91 -23.52 6.87
CA LEU A 85 -25.42 -22.35 7.61
C LEU A 85 -23.89 -22.22 7.55
N ASN A 86 -23.17 -23.34 7.61
CA ASN A 86 -21.71 -23.34 7.50
C ASN A 86 -21.29 -22.98 6.08
N ILE A 87 -21.94 -23.53 5.06
CA ILE A 87 -21.66 -23.19 3.66
C ILE A 87 -21.81 -21.68 3.44
N MET A 88 -22.90 -21.09 3.96
CA MET A 88 -23.11 -19.64 3.93
C MET A 88 -21.99 -18.87 4.65
N LYS A 89 -21.55 -19.36 5.81
CA LYS A 89 -20.44 -18.77 6.57
C LYS A 89 -19.13 -18.82 5.80
N GLY A 90 -18.80 -19.93 5.16
CA GLY A 90 -17.61 -20.06 4.31
C GLY A 90 -17.62 -19.07 3.15
N ASN A 91 -18.78 -18.85 2.52
CA ASN A 91 -18.91 -17.83 1.47
C ASN A 91 -18.71 -16.41 2.04
N GLU A 92 -19.29 -16.12 3.20
CA GLU A 92 -19.14 -14.82 3.87
C GLU A 92 -17.67 -14.54 4.23
N ASP A 93 -16.98 -15.53 4.81
CA ASP A 93 -15.57 -15.42 5.20
C ASP A 93 -14.67 -15.16 3.99
N LEU A 94 -14.92 -15.85 2.87
CA LEU A 94 -14.21 -15.60 1.61
C LEU A 94 -14.49 -14.17 1.09
N ILE A 95 -15.74 -13.72 1.08
CA ILE A 95 -16.09 -12.35 0.65
C ILE A 95 -15.38 -11.30 1.52
N TRP A 96 -15.37 -11.49 2.84
CA TRP A 96 -14.68 -10.56 3.75
C TRP A 96 -13.18 -10.50 3.49
N PHE A 97 -12.53 -11.64 3.26
CA PHE A 97 -11.12 -11.67 2.89
C PHE A 97 -10.85 -10.97 1.56
N LEU A 98 -11.64 -11.27 0.52
CA LEU A 98 -11.49 -10.63 -0.79
C LEU A 98 -11.71 -9.10 -0.69
N ARG A 99 -12.70 -8.66 0.09
CA ARG A 99 -12.90 -7.23 0.41
C ARG A 99 -11.67 -6.62 1.10
N PHE A 100 -11.07 -7.33 2.05
CA PHE A 100 -9.83 -6.89 2.71
C PHE A 100 -8.68 -6.75 1.70
N CYS A 101 -8.49 -7.73 0.81
CA CYS A 101 -7.49 -7.66 -0.25
C CYS A 101 -7.71 -6.44 -1.13
N TRP A 102 -8.94 -6.23 -1.59
CA TRP A 102 -9.28 -5.10 -2.45
C TRP A 102 -9.01 -3.76 -1.75
N LEU A 103 -9.51 -3.55 -0.52
CA LEU A 103 -9.23 -2.34 0.24
C LEU A 103 -7.73 -2.09 0.43
N SER A 104 -6.97 -3.16 0.65
CA SER A 104 -5.53 -3.09 0.81
C SER A 104 -4.79 -2.75 -0.47
N LEU A 105 -5.33 -3.10 -1.64
CA LEU A 105 -4.78 -2.76 -2.95
C LEU A 105 -5.17 -1.33 -3.39
N VAL A 106 -6.33 -0.84 -2.97
CA VAL A 106 -6.76 0.53 -3.32
C VAL A 106 -5.86 1.60 -2.70
N ARG A 107 -5.15 1.30 -1.60
CA ARG A 107 -4.17 2.24 -1.00
C ARG A 107 -3.07 2.70 -1.97
N PHE A 108 -2.85 1.96 -3.06
CA PHE A 108 -1.85 2.28 -4.09
C PHE A 108 -2.30 3.34 -5.09
N PHE A 109 -3.57 3.76 -5.01
CA PHE A 109 -4.14 4.77 -5.88
C PHE A 109 -4.38 6.08 -5.12
N PRO A 110 -4.44 7.23 -5.82
CA PRO A 110 -4.86 8.49 -5.22
C PRO A 110 -6.24 8.40 -4.55
N GLN A 111 -6.48 9.15 -3.48
CA GLN A 111 -7.74 9.08 -2.71
C GLN A 111 -8.99 9.35 -3.56
N ASP A 112 -8.88 10.21 -4.57
CA ASP A 112 -9.93 10.65 -5.49
C ASP A 112 -10.04 9.76 -6.76
N HIS A 113 -9.23 8.70 -6.86
CA HIS A 113 -9.22 7.83 -8.04
C HIS A 113 -10.52 7.05 -8.23
N PHE A 114 -11.15 6.62 -7.13
CA PHE A 114 -12.32 5.73 -7.16
C PHE A 114 -13.65 6.46 -6.95
N SER A 115 -13.72 7.35 -5.97
CA SER A 115 -14.90 8.19 -5.75
C SER A 115 -14.56 9.43 -4.91
N ALA A 116 -15.40 10.46 -5.02
CA ALA A 116 -15.30 11.64 -4.15
C ALA A 116 -15.69 11.35 -2.69
N GLU A 117 -16.43 10.26 -2.46
CA GLU A 117 -16.87 9.80 -1.13
C GLU A 117 -15.80 8.91 -0.46
N GLY A 118 -14.75 8.53 -1.19
CA GLY A 118 -13.67 7.66 -0.75
C GLY A 118 -13.80 6.23 -1.27
N TYR A 119 -12.73 5.46 -1.09
CA TYR A 119 -12.63 4.10 -1.63
C TYR A 119 -13.45 3.06 -0.86
N ILE A 120 -13.70 3.26 0.44
CA ILE A 120 -14.50 2.34 1.26
C ILE A 120 -15.93 2.32 0.74
N ASP A 121 -16.56 3.49 0.62
CA ASP A 121 -17.94 3.62 0.16
C ASP A 121 -18.10 3.13 -1.29
N TYR A 122 -17.09 3.39 -2.15
CA TYR A 122 -17.06 2.85 -3.50
C TYR A 122 -17.07 1.31 -3.53
N ILE A 123 -16.19 0.66 -2.77
CA ILE A 123 -16.10 -0.81 -2.73
C ILE A 123 -17.38 -1.41 -2.13
N ASP A 124 -17.88 -0.85 -1.03
CA ASP A 124 -19.08 -1.36 -0.37
C ASP A 124 -20.32 -1.24 -1.26
N LYS A 125 -20.44 -0.11 -1.98
CA LYS A 125 -21.49 0.07 -2.98
C LYS A 125 -21.35 -0.94 -4.12
N LEU A 126 -20.14 -1.17 -4.63
CA LEU A 126 -19.93 -2.11 -5.71
C LEU A 126 -20.27 -3.55 -5.29
N ILE A 127 -19.87 -3.99 -4.09
CA ILE A 127 -20.25 -5.31 -3.55
C ILE A 127 -21.78 -5.41 -3.45
N THR A 128 -22.44 -4.35 -2.96
CA THR A 128 -23.91 -4.28 -2.87
C THR A 128 -24.57 -4.35 -4.25
N ASP A 129 -24.05 -3.63 -5.24
CA ASP A 129 -24.56 -3.63 -6.61
C ASP A 129 -24.40 -5.00 -7.28
N ARG A 130 -23.28 -5.70 -7.04
CA ARG A 130 -23.09 -7.09 -7.50
C ARG A 130 -24.05 -8.05 -6.82
N ALA A 131 -24.27 -7.89 -5.51
CA ALA A 131 -25.27 -8.69 -4.79
C ALA A 131 -26.68 -8.50 -5.37
N ASN A 132 -27.08 -7.25 -5.62
CA ASN A 132 -28.37 -6.91 -6.22
C ASN A 132 -28.50 -7.47 -7.65
N TYR A 133 -27.44 -7.35 -8.45
CA TYR A 133 -27.39 -7.89 -9.80
C TYR A 133 -27.63 -9.42 -9.80
N HIS A 134 -26.87 -10.17 -9.00
CA HIS A 134 -27.03 -11.63 -8.93
C HIS A 134 -28.39 -12.01 -8.34
N TYR A 135 -28.88 -11.27 -7.34
CA TYR A 135 -30.21 -11.49 -6.75
C TYR A 135 -31.34 -11.34 -7.78
N SER A 136 -31.25 -10.31 -8.64
CA SER A 136 -32.25 -10.07 -9.69
C SER A 136 -32.31 -11.18 -10.75
N ARG A 137 -31.22 -11.93 -10.93
CA ARG A 137 -31.06 -12.97 -11.95
C ARG A 137 -31.33 -14.39 -11.45
N LEU A 138 -31.68 -14.55 -10.17
CA LEU A 138 -32.10 -15.85 -9.66
C LEU A 138 -33.40 -16.27 -10.34
N ASP A 139 -33.33 -17.34 -11.14
CA ASP A 139 -34.46 -17.94 -11.85
C ASP A 139 -35.28 -18.83 -10.88
N CYS A 140 -35.88 -18.20 -9.88
CA CYS A 140 -36.77 -18.86 -8.92
C CYS A 140 -37.85 -17.89 -8.43
N SER A 141 -38.96 -18.44 -7.91
CA SER A 141 -40.03 -17.61 -7.35
C SER A 141 -39.52 -16.77 -6.18
N ASP A 142 -40.17 -15.63 -5.88
CA ASP A 142 -39.72 -14.74 -4.80
C ASP A 142 -39.63 -15.44 -3.44
N GLN A 143 -40.48 -16.44 -3.21
CA GLN A 143 -40.43 -17.30 -2.03
C GLN A 143 -39.14 -18.13 -1.98
N LEU A 144 -38.72 -18.70 -3.12
CA LEU A 144 -37.47 -19.47 -3.24
C LEU A 144 -36.22 -18.59 -3.23
N LYS A 145 -36.30 -17.34 -3.73
CA LYS A 145 -35.20 -16.35 -3.64
C LYS A 145 -34.79 -16.03 -2.20
N SER A 146 -35.72 -16.16 -1.25
CA SER A 146 -35.46 -15.99 0.19
C SER A 146 -34.82 -17.23 0.85
N GLY A 147 -34.82 -18.36 0.13
CA GLY A 147 -34.34 -19.64 0.59
C GLY A 147 -32.81 -19.73 0.68
N SER A 148 -32.35 -20.71 1.45
CA SER A 148 -30.93 -20.84 1.77
C SER A 148 -30.04 -21.22 0.58
N ILE A 149 -30.58 -21.94 -0.41
CA ILE A 149 -29.86 -22.28 -1.67
C ILE A 149 -29.55 -20.99 -2.44
N SER A 150 -30.53 -20.11 -2.60
CA SER A 150 -30.33 -18.80 -3.24
C SER A 150 -29.25 -17.99 -2.53
N LYS A 151 -29.22 -17.98 -1.20
CA LYS A 151 -28.17 -17.29 -0.43
C LYS A 151 -26.78 -17.89 -0.65
N ILE A 152 -26.67 -19.22 -0.70
CA ILE A 152 -25.40 -19.89 -1.03
C ILE A 152 -24.95 -19.50 -2.43
N THR A 153 -25.83 -19.58 -3.44
CA THR A 153 -25.52 -19.23 -4.83
C THR A 153 -25.07 -17.77 -4.94
N LEU A 154 -25.76 -16.84 -4.27
CA LEU A 154 -25.39 -15.43 -4.27
C LEU A 154 -24.01 -15.20 -3.65
N GLY A 155 -23.72 -15.81 -2.50
CA GLY A 155 -22.42 -15.67 -1.86
C GLY A 155 -21.28 -16.12 -2.77
N TYR A 156 -21.43 -17.27 -3.43
CA TYR A 156 -20.45 -17.76 -4.40
C TYR A 156 -20.28 -16.79 -5.58
N SER A 157 -21.37 -16.31 -6.18
CA SER A 157 -21.33 -15.39 -7.32
C SER A 157 -20.67 -14.05 -6.98
N ILE A 158 -20.97 -13.49 -5.81
CA ILE A 158 -20.34 -12.25 -5.34
C ILE A 158 -18.84 -12.47 -5.11
N ALA A 159 -18.45 -13.55 -4.43
CA ALA A 159 -17.04 -13.86 -4.20
C ALA A 159 -16.26 -13.96 -5.52
N LYS A 160 -16.83 -14.63 -6.53
CA LYS A 160 -16.21 -14.76 -7.85
C LYS A 160 -16.00 -13.40 -8.54
N ASP A 161 -16.99 -12.51 -8.48
CA ASP A 161 -16.87 -11.18 -9.08
C ASP A 161 -15.76 -10.35 -8.39
N ILE A 162 -15.68 -10.40 -7.05
CA ILE A 162 -14.63 -9.67 -6.31
C ILE A 162 -13.24 -10.27 -6.59
N ASP A 163 -13.14 -11.61 -6.66
CA ASP A 163 -11.89 -12.30 -6.98
C ASP A 163 -11.33 -11.83 -8.34
N GLN A 164 -12.19 -11.72 -9.35
CA GLN A 164 -11.82 -11.22 -10.67
C GLN A 164 -11.37 -9.75 -10.64
N LEU A 165 -12.02 -8.91 -9.85
CA LEU A 165 -11.63 -7.49 -9.73
C LEU A 165 -10.27 -7.32 -9.04
N ILE A 166 -9.92 -8.20 -8.10
CA ILE A 166 -8.58 -8.23 -7.50
C ILE A 166 -7.52 -8.56 -8.55
N ILE A 167 -7.79 -9.54 -9.43
CA ILE A 167 -6.89 -9.90 -10.54
C ILE A 167 -6.65 -8.67 -11.43
N GLU A 168 -7.71 -7.97 -11.84
CA GLU A 168 -7.63 -6.78 -12.68
C GLU A 168 -6.83 -5.64 -12.01
N LEU A 169 -7.00 -5.44 -10.71
CA LEU A 169 -6.25 -4.43 -9.97
C LEU A 169 -4.76 -4.77 -9.85
N VAL A 170 -4.44 -6.02 -9.53
CA VAL A 170 -3.04 -6.45 -9.43
C VAL A 170 -2.35 -6.39 -10.79
N GLU A 171 -3.08 -6.66 -11.88
CA GLU A 171 -2.57 -6.51 -13.24
C GLU A 171 -2.14 -5.06 -13.55
N GLN A 172 -2.88 -4.07 -13.04
CA GLN A 172 -2.56 -2.65 -13.17
C GLN A 172 -1.40 -2.22 -12.24
N LEU A 173 -1.29 -2.82 -11.05
CA LEU A 173 -0.28 -2.46 -10.05
C LEU A 173 1.10 -3.06 -10.34
N LEU A 174 1.15 -4.29 -10.84
CA LEU A 174 2.42 -4.96 -11.12
C LEU A 174 2.91 -4.59 -12.54
N PRO A 175 4.13 -4.05 -12.67
CA PRO A 175 4.70 -3.75 -13.99
C PRO A 175 4.87 -5.03 -14.81
N PHE A 176 4.78 -4.90 -16.14
CA PHE A 176 4.87 -6.02 -17.06
C PHE A 176 6.21 -6.79 -16.93
N GLU A 177 7.27 -6.07 -16.58
CA GLU A 177 8.62 -6.59 -16.47
C GLU A 177 8.91 -7.34 -15.15
N ASP A 178 8.00 -7.34 -14.16
CA ASP A 178 8.24 -8.09 -12.92
C ASP A 178 8.15 -9.59 -13.18
N SER A 179 9.29 -10.27 -13.07
CA SER A 179 9.44 -11.71 -13.35
C SER A 179 8.56 -12.61 -12.46
N ARG A 180 8.04 -12.09 -11.34
CA ARG A 180 7.15 -12.82 -10.43
C ARG A 180 5.68 -12.64 -10.76
N LYS A 181 5.32 -11.68 -11.63
CA LYS A 181 3.93 -11.35 -12.00
C LYS A 181 3.16 -12.57 -12.51
N GLU A 182 3.74 -13.31 -13.45
CA GLU A 182 3.13 -14.52 -14.01
C GLU A 182 2.87 -15.57 -12.93
N LYS A 183 3.85 -15.82 -12.06
CA LYS A 183 3.72 -16.76 -10.95
C LYS A 183 2.61 -16.33 -9.98
N TRP A 184 2.47 -15.03 -9.72
CA TRP A 184 1.41 -14.51 -8.86
C TRP A 184 0.01 -14.88 -9.37
N PHE A 185 -0.26 -14.67 -10.66
CA PHE A 185 -1.56 -15.02 -11.25
C PHE A 185 -1.82 -16.53 -11.27
N GLN A 186 -0.78 -17.32 -11.54
CA GLN A 186 -0.88 -18.78 -11.45
C GLN A 186 -1.22 -19.21 -10.01
N ASP A 187 -0.51 -18.67 -9.02
CA ASP A 187 -0.74 -19.01 -7.61
C ASP A 187 -2.12 -18.53 -7.12
N TRP A 188 -2.64 -17.41 -7.65
CA TRP A 188 -3.96 -16.87 -7.30
C TRP A 188 -5.11 -17.71 -7.88
N ASN A 189 -4.95 -18.19 -9.13
CA ASN A 189 -5.98 -18.93 -9.88
C ASN A 189 -6.00 -20.43 -9.57
N THR A 190 -4.98 -20.95 -8.88
CA THR A 190 -4.87 -22.37 -8.51
C THR A 190 -5.56 -22.71 -7.18
N VAL A 191 -6.06 -21.70 -6.48
CA VAL A 191 -6.87 -21.82 -5.25
C VAL A 191 -8.34 -21.72 -5.63
#